data_AF-X1B215-F1
#
_entry.id   AF-X1B215-F1
#
_cell.length_a   1.000
_cell.length_b   1.000
_cell.length_c   1.000
_cell.angle_alpha   90.00
_cell.angle_beta   90.00
_cell.angle_gamma   90.00
#
_symmetry.space_group_name_H-M   'P 1'
#
loop_
_entity.id
_entity.type
_entity.pdbx_description
1 polymer ?
#
loop_
_entity_poly.entity_id
_entity_poly.type
_entity_poly.pdbx_seq_one_letter_code
_entity_poly.pdbx_strand_id
1 'polypeptide(L)'
;EKDGIIAITEEKRDSTIEMVMDIFGYKYGQVLDPFKGMNEFLSACIGARVYAALDKKGGCDPNISNSLNAKRTACIEATIPFRGPDEKGRSPPEALFDRLKVVNQTYDLGWDEEELVSEVQRSADLGNRDLENFSWTDRSAFLSNTWKLLPESNVALRQNVHYISELAFAMKKMAGFFAFLNPETIYYSFRDPEAEAIVQEKTAEAKRNIDTSLTYMRCKYLALSVLSAVAELSGGDAPISFFMGDRPITHARSKSMNLEEFLDMEHEPAKGLKFDKDVLKLLCEGRKLETKFDEKRSPLGANLYAHIGDDGVKESIKYAVHP
;
A
#
# COMPACT_ATOMS: atom_id res chain seq x y z
N GLU A 1 -4.33 1.65 26.08
CA GLU A 1 -5.46 2.04 25.22
C GLU A 1 -6.57 2.59 26.09
N LYS A 2 -7.05 3.80 25.81
CA LYS A 2 -8.18 4.41 26.50
C LYS A 2 -9.09 5.01 25.44
N ASP A 3 -10.35 4.58 25.39
CA ASP A 3 -11.34 5.03 24.41
C ASP A 3 -10.92 4.83 22.94
N GLY A 4 -10.23 3.72 22.64
CA GLY A 4 -9.69 3.41 21.29
C GLY A 4 -8.45 4.22 20.90
N ILE A 5 -7.94 5.08 21.80
CA ILE A 5 -6.71 5.83 21.60
C ILE A 5 -5.54 5.07 22.22
N ILE A 6 -4.54 4.78 21.40
CA ILE A 6 -3.27 4.21 21.84
C ILE A 6 -2.28 5.36 22.00
N ALA A 7 -1.77 5.54 23.23
CA ALA A 7 -0.79 6.57 23.55
C ALA A 7 0.35 5.97 24.37
N ILE A 8 1.53 6.59 24.26
CA ILE A 8 2.73 6.17 24.99
C ILE A 8 2.66 6.73 26.42
N THR A 9 2.63 5.86 27.43
CA THR A 9 2.48 6.25 28.84
C THR A 9 3.79 6.14 29.61
N GLU A 10 3.99 6.99 30.62
CA GLU A 10 5.21 7.04 31.44
C GLU A 10 5.17 6.15 32.70
N GLU A 11 4.08 5.37 32.89
CA GLU A 11 3.81 4.64 34.13
C GLU A 11 4.87 3.59 34.51
N LYS A 12 5.60 3.05 33.52
CA LYS A 12 6.69 2.10 33.74
C LYS A 12 7.80 2.31 32.72
N ARG A 13 8.95 2.79 33.18
CA ARG A 13 10.14 2.97 32.36
C ARG A 13 10.82 1.63 32.07
N ASP A 14 11.20 1.46 30.81
CA ASP A 14 11.81 0.25 30.26
C ASP A 14 12.85 0.72 29.25
N SER A 15 14.13 0.60 29.60
CA SER A 15 15.23 1.16 28.81
C SER A 15 15.29 0.61 27.39
N THR A 16 14.83 -0.62 27.16
CA THR A 16 14.72 -1.20 25.82
C THR A 16 13.65 -0.48 25.00
N ILE A 17 12.53 -0.10 25.62
CA ILE A 17 11.46 0.65 24.94
C ILE A 17 11.83 2.12 24.76
N GLU A 18 12.53 2.73 25.72
CA GLU A 18 13.07 4.08 25.57
C GLU A 18 13.99 4.17 24.35
N MET A 19 14.86 3.17 24.13
CA MET A 19 15.71 3.12 22.94
C MET A 19 14.88 3.04 21.66
N VAL A 20 13.82 2.23 21.65
CA VAL A 20 12.90 2.14 20.50
C VAL A 20 12.21 3.48 20.25
N MET A 21 11.73 4.15 21.31
CA MET A 21 11.12 5.47 21.20
C MET A 21 12.08 6.49 20.63
N ASP A 22 13.34 6.51 21.08
CA ASP A 22 14.35 7.45 20.60
C ASP A 22 14.69 7.21 19.11
N ILE A 23 14.76 5.94 18.68
CA ILE A 23 14.98 5.59 17.27
C ILE A 23 13.79 6.00 16.38
N PHE A 24 12.56 5.86 16.87
CA PHE A 24 11.35 6.30 16.16
C PHE A 24 11.09 7.81 16.30
N GLY A 25 11.78 8.50 17.21
CA GLY A 25 11.55 9.90 17.53
C GLY A 25 10.25 10.16 18.28
N TYR A 26 9.71 9.15 18.97
CA TYR A 26 8.47 9.25 19.72
C TYR A 26 8.68 9.74 21.15
N LYS A 27 7.65 10.37 21.72
CA LYS A 27 7.68 10.91 23.09
C LYS A 27 6.56 10.35 23.94
N TYR A 28 6.77 10.34 25.26
CA TYR A 28 5.69 10.08 26.20
C TYR A 28 4.54 11.08 26.00
N GLY A 29 3.32 10.60 26.15
CA GLY A 29 2.08 11.35 25.89
C GLY A 29 1.70 11.43 24.40
N GLN A 30 2.56 10.99 23.48
CA GLN A 30 2.23 10.98 22.05
C GLN A 30 1.16 9.95 21.75
N VAL A 31 0.14 10.37 20.99
CA VAL A 31 -0.88 9.49 20.41
C VAL A 31 -0.28 8.81 19.17
N LEU A 32 -0.41 7.49 19.10
CA LEU A 32 0.04 6.71 17.96
C LEU A 32 -1.05 6.72 16.88
N ASP A 33 -0.67 7.13 15.69
CA ASP A 33 -1.53 7.16 14.51
C ASP A 33 -1.29 5.87 13.69
N PRO A 34 -2.34 5.06 13.42
CA PRO A 34 -2.24 3.87 12.58
C PRO A 34 -1.58 4.12 11.22
N PHE A 35 -1.71 5.33 10.68
CA PHE A 35 -1.15 5.72 9.38
C PHE A 35 0.26 6.31 9.48
N LYS A 36 0.83 6.48 10.68
CA LYS A 36 2.17 7.05 10.89
C LYS A 36 3.15 6.07 11.53
N GLY A 37 3.04 4.78 11.24
CA GLY A 37 4.03 3.81 11.70
C GLY A 37 3.72 3.16 13.05
N MET A 38 2.44 3.13 13.47
CA MET A 38 2.05 2.49 14.72
C MET A 38 2.38 0.99 14.73
N ASN A 39 2.13 0.28 13.64
CA ASN A 39 2.35 -1.16 13.57
C ASN A 39 3.85 -1.50 13.64
N GLU A 40 4.67 -0.71 12.97
CA GLU A 40 6.13 -0.82 12.93
C GLU A 40 6.70 -0.53 14.31
N PHE A 41 6.24 0.54 14.97
CA PHE A 41 6.66 0.86 16.34
C PHE A 41 6.30 -0.25 17.34
N LEU A 42 5.05 -0.72 17.33
CA LEU A 42 4.61 -1.79 18.22
C LEU A 42 5.37 -3.10 17.95
N SER A 43 5.64 -3.41 16.67
CA SER A 43 6.46 -4.56 16.27
C SER A 43 7.90 -4.43 16.78
N ALA A 44 8.50 -3.24 16.68
CA ALA A 44 9.84 -2.96 17.19
C ALA A 44 9.88 -3.08 18.73
N CYS A 45 8.89 -2.54 19.46
CA CYS A 45 8.80 -2.67 20.91
C CYS A 45 8.75 -4.14 21.36
N ILE A 46 7.91 -4.96 20.71
CA ILE A 46 7.80 -6.38 21.01
C ILE A 46 9.11 -7.10 20.65
N GLY A 47 9.63 -6.87 19.44
CA GLY A 47 10.86 -7.47 18.95
C GLY A 47 12.04 -7.18 19.87
N ALA A 48 12.28 -5.92 20.21
CA ALA A 48 13.38 -5.50 21.08
C ALA A 48 13.30 -6.17 22.46
N ARG A 49 12.11 -6.28 23.07
CA ARG A 49 11.93 -7.01 24.34
C ARG A 49 12.23 -8.50 24.23
N VAL A 50 11.75 -9.14 23.16
CA VAL A 50 11.98 -10.57 22.93
C VAL A 50 13.48 -10.84 22.73
N TYR A 51 14.15 -10.06 21.88
CA TYR A 51 15.58 -10.22 21.62
C TYR A 51 16.43 -9.92 22.86
N ALA A 52 16.15 -8.82 23.59
CA ALA A 52 16.84 -8.53 24.85
C ALA A 52 16.69 -9.67 25.87
N ALA A 53 15.50 -10.28 25.96
CA ALA A 53 15.28 -11.42 26.85
C ALA A 53 16.03 -12.68 26.41
N LEU A 54 16.14 -12.95 25.10
CA LEU A 54 16.89 -14.07 24.53
C LEU A 54 18.40 -13.88 24.71
N ASP A 55 18.92 -12.70 24.39
CA ASP A 55 20.33 -12.34 24.51
C ASP A 55 20.80 -12.45 25.96
N LYS A 56 19.99 -11.96 26.91
CA LYS A 56 20.25 -12.12 28.35
C LYS A 56 20.27 -13.58 28.79
N LYS A 57 19.37 -14.42 28.29
CA LYS A 57 19.37 -15.86 28.58
C LYS A 57 20.57 -16.58 27.96
N GLY A 58 21.03 -16.12 26.81
CA GLY A 58 22.21 -16.64 26.10
C GLY A 58 23.55 -16.16 26.64
N GLY A 59 23.57 -15.27 27.64
CA GLY A 59 24.80 -14.70 28.19
C GLY A 59 25.50 -13.72 27.25
N CYS A 60 24.76 -13.09 26.31
CA CYS A 60 25.29 -12.07 25.43
C CYS A 60 25.70 -10.83 26.25
N ASP A 61 26.80 -10.19 25.83
CA ASP A 61 27.23 -8.92 26.41
C ASP A 61 26.12 -7.85 26.22
N PRO A 62 25.75 -7.10 27.28
CA PRO A 62 24.69 -6.10 27.20
C PRO A 62 24.91 -5.03 26.12
N ASN A 63 26.15 -4.61 25.88
CA ASN A 63 26.47 -3.59 24.87
C ASN A 63 26.28 -4.16 23.46
N ILE A 64 26.66 -5.42 23.25
CA ILE A 64 26.40 -6.13 21.99
C ILE A 64 24.88 -6.28 21.78
N SER A 65 24.13 -6.67 22.81
CA SER A 65 22.67 -6.83 22.71
C SER A 65 21.97 -5.49 22.40
N ASN A 66 22.37 -4.41 23.06
CA ASN A 66 21.84 -3.06 22.80
C ASN A 66 22.15 -2.60 21.37
N SER A 67 23.38 -2.79 20.90
CA SER A 67 23.80 -2.51 19.53
C SER A 67 22.94 -3.29 18.51
N LEU A 68 22.77 -4.60 18.70
CA LEU A 68 21.93 -5.40 17.81
C LEU A 68 20.45 -4.99 17.84
N ASN A 69 19.91 -4.65 19.01
CA ASN A 69 18.54 -4.17 19.13
C ASN A 69 18.34 -2.82 18.45
N ALA A 70 19.30 -1.90 18.56
CA ALA A 70 19.25 -0.62 17.86
C ALA A 70 19.26 -0.82 16.34
N LYS A 71 20.14 -1.68 15.80
CA LYS A 71 20.20 -2.01 14.36
C LYS A 71 18.87 -2.59 13.85
N ARG A 72 18.30 -3.56 14.56
CA ARG A 72 17.00 -4.17 14.21
C ARG A 72 15.87 -3.13 14.26
N THR A 73 15.88 -2.27 15.27
CA THR A 73 14.86 -1.23 15.44
C THR A 73 14.94 -0.18 14.34
N ALA A 74 16.14 0.25 13.95
CA ALA A 74 16.36 1.17 12.83
C ALA A 74 15.83 0.58 11.51
N CYS A 75 16.09 -0.70 11.27
CA CYS A 75 15.54 -1.43 10.13
C CYS A 75 14.00 -1.44 10.12
N ILE A 76 13.35 -1.72 11.26
CA ILE A 76 11.87 -1.71 11.35
C ILE A 76 11.32 -0.29 11.20
N GLU A 77 12.01 0.72 11.73
CA GLU A 77 11.60 2.13 11.57
C GLU A 77 11.59 2.53 10.08
N ALA A 78 12.59 2.09 9.32
CA ALA A 78 12.71 2.39 7.91
C ALA A 78 11.63 1.73 7.04
N THR A 79 10.90 0.71 7.53
CA THR A 79 9.78 0.11 6.79
C THR A 79 8.47 0.90 6.92
N ILE A 80 8.42 2.00 7.67
CA ILE A 80 7.22 2.85 7.69
C ILE A 80 7.04 3.50 6.30
N PRO A 81 5.97 3.19 5.56
CA PRO A 81 5.88 3.52 4.14
C PRO A 81 5.46 4.98 3.89
N PHE A 82 5.82 5.50 2.71
CA PHE A 82 5.33 6.78 2.14
C PHE A 82 5.55 8.03 3.00
N ARG A 83 6.63 8.08 3.79
CA ARG A 83 6.91 9.22 4.67
C ARG A 83 7.60 10.36 3.93
N GLY A 84 6.90 11.47 3.75
CA GLY A 84 7.54 12.69 3.25
C GLY A 84 8.67 13.22 4.14
N PRO A 85 9.42 14.23 3.66
CA PRO A 85 10.39 14.94 4.48
C PRO A 85 9.76 15.51 5.75
N ASP A 86 10.55 15.62 6.82
CA ASP A 86 10.10 16.21 8.08
C ASP A 86 9.92 17.74 7.99
N GLU A 87 9.51 18.37 9.09
CA GLU A 87 9.32 19.84 9.16
C GLU A 87 10.59 20.65 8.84
N LYS A 88 11.76 20.03 8.91
CA LYS A 88 13.06 20.64 8.57
C LYS A 88 13.49 20.32 7.13
N GLY A 89 12.66 19.62 6.36
CA GLY A 89 12.95 19.20 4.99
C GLY A 89 13.89 18.00 4.89
N ARG A 90 14.17 17.30 5.99
CA ARG A 90 15.03 16.10 5.99
C ARG A 90 14.25 14.88 5.54
N SER A 91 14.84 14.07 4.67
CA SER A 91 14.31 12.76 4.30
C SER A 91 14.26 11.80 5.50
N PRO A 92 13.44 10.73 5.45
CA PRO A 92 13.38 9.74 6.52
C PRO A 92 14.75 9.14 6.91
N PRO A 93 15.64 8.74 5.98
CA PRO A 93 16.97 8.25 6.35
C PRO A 93 17.85 9.31 7.03
N GLU A 94 17.77 10.59 6.63
CA GLU A 94 18.51 11.68 7.29
C GLU A 94 18.00 11.89 8.71
N ALA A 95 16.68 11.89 8.90
CA ALA A 95 16.09 12.01 10.23
C ALA A 95 16.46 10.81 11.11
N LEU A 96 16.51 9.60 10.55
CA LEU A 96 16.95 8.39 11.26
C LEU A 96 18.43 8.48 11.66
N PHE A 97 19.31 8.92 10.76
CA PHE A 97 20.74 9.11 11.05
C PHE A 97 20.97 10.06 12.22
N ASP A 98 20.27 11.20 12.25
CA ASP A 98 20.38 12.15 13.36
C ASP A 98 19.91 11.55 14.70
N ARG A 99 18.84 10.76 14.68
CA ARG A 99 18.36 10.06 15.89
C ARG A 99 19.33 8.97 16.32
N LEU A 100 19.90 8.21 15.37
CA LEU A 100 20.90 7.19 15.67
C LEU A 100 22.20 7.77 16.25
N LYS A 101 22.60 8.99 15.86
CA LYS A 101 23.71 9.71 16.52
C LYS A 101 23.45 9.93 18.01
N VAL A 102 22.23 10.36 18.36
CA VAL A 102 21.82 10.57 19.76
C VAL A 102 21.72 9.25 20.51
N VAL A 103 21.12 8.23 19.89
CA VAL A 103 20.96 6.90 20.48
C VAL A 103 22.31 6.22 20.72
N ASN A 104 23.24 6.32 19.77
CA ASN A 104 24.60 5.78 19.91
C ASN A 104 25.31 6.34 21.14
N GLN A 105 25.17 7.65 21.40
CA GLN A 105 25.74 8.31 22.59
C GLN A 105 24.99 7.96 23.88
N THR A 106 23.66 7.93 23.82
CA THR A 106 22.79 7.72 25.01
C THR A 106 22.89 6.30 25.56
N TYR A 107 23.06 5.31 24.67
CA TYR A 107 23.07 3.89 25.01
C TYR A 107 24.46 3.24 24.87
N ASP A 108 25.50 4.04 24.65
CA ASP A 108 26.89 3.59 24.52
C ASP A 108 27.06 2.42 23.53
N LEU A 109 26.51 2.57 22.32
CA LEU A 109 26.51 1.49 21.32
C LEU A 109 27.89 1.28 20.68
N GLY A 110 28.78 2.27 20.81
CA GLY A 110 30.16 2.20 20.34
C GLY A 110 30.33 2.36 18.83
N TRP A 111 29.32 2.86 18.11
CA TRP A 111 29.41 3.00 16.66
C TRP A 111 30.22 4.22 16.25
N ASP A 112 31.07 4.06 15.25
CA ASP A 112 31.70 5.19 14.57
C ASP A 112 30.77 5.78 13.48
N GLU A 113 31.24 6.83 12.80
CA GLU A 113 30.43 7.49 11.76
C GLU A 113 30.23 6.60 10.52
N GLU A 114 31.18 5.73 10.19
CA GLU A 114 31.05 4.80 9.06
C GLU A 114 30.00 3.73 9.35
N GLU A 115 29.99 3.18 10.57
CA GLU A 115 28.98 2.24 11.04
C GLU A 115 27.59 2.90 11.07
N LEU A 116 27.46 4.13 11.58
CA LEU A 116 26.20 4.87 11.55
C LEU A 116 25.65 5.05 10.14
N VAL A 117 26.51 5.41 9.18
CA VAL A 117 26.11 5.53 7.77
C VAL A 117 25.67 4.18 7.22
N SER A 118 26.46 3.13 7.46
CA SER A 118 26.16 1.77 6.97
C SER A 118 24.84 1.22 7.53
N GLU A 119 24.53 1.47 8.80
CA GLU A 119 23.27 1.00 9.40
C GLU A 119 22.05 1.75 8.85
N VAL A 120 22.17 3.05 8.55
CA VAL A 120 21.09 3.80 7.88
C VAL A 120 20.90 3.33 6.44
N GLN A 121 21.99 3.07 5.71
CA GLN A 121 21.93 2.49 4.37
C GLN A 121 21.25 1.12 4.37
N ARG A 122 21.60 0.25 5.32
CA ARG A 122 20.97 -1.07 5.49
C ARG A 122 19.49 -0.96 5.83
N SER A 123 19.13 0.01 6.69
CA SER A 123 17.74 0.27 7.05
C SER A 123 16.93 0.74 5.83
N ALA A 124 17.49 1.67 5.04
CA ALA A 124 16.89 2.13 3.80
C ALA A 124 16.74 1.00 2.76
N ASP A 125 17.74 0.12 2.60
CA ASP A 125 17.63 -1.06 1.72
C ASP A 125 16.48 -1.98 2.15
N LEU A 126 16.34 -2.25 3.46
CA LEU A 126 15.23 -3.06 3.94
C LEU A 126 13.87 -2.40 3.66
N GLY A 127 13.73 -1.10 3.93
CA GLY A 127 12.50 -0.34 3.61
C GLY A 127 12.18 -0.37 2.12
N ASN A 128 13.18 -0.19 1.27
CA ASN A 128 13.03 -0.28 -0.19
C ASN A 128 12.56 -1.69 -0.62
N ARG A 129 13.11 -2.74 -0.01
CA ARG A 129 12.74 -4.13 -0.31
C ARG A 129 11.34 -4.48 0.15
N ASP A 130 10.84 -3.89 1.24
CA ASP A 130 9.46 -4.06 1.69
C ASP A 130 8.45 -3.53 0.65
N LEU A 131 8.83 -2.46 -0.05
CA LEU A 131 8.04 -1.84 -1.12
C LEU A 131 8.53 -2.21 -2.54
N GLU A 132 9.32 -3.28 -2.69
CA GLU A 132 9.96 -3.66 -3.97
C GLU A 132 8.95 -3.86 -5.11
N ASN A 133 7.73 -4.26 -4.80
CA ASN A 133 6.69 -4.50 -5.80
C ASN A 133 6.31 -3.23 -6.57
N PHE A 134 6.49 -2.04 -6.01
CA PHE A 134 6.19 -0.78 -6.69
C PHE A 134 7.05 -0.55 -7.94
N SER A 135 8.27 -1.10 -8.02
CA SER A 135 9.15 -0.96 -9.19
C SER A 135 9.09 -2.17 -10.15
N TRP A 136 8.11 -3.06 -9.99
CA TRP A 136 7.97 -4.20 -10.92
C TRP A 136 7.53 -3.76 -12.31
N THR A 137 8.22 -4.26 -13.34
CA THR A 137 7.86 -3.98 -14.73
C THR A 137 6.57 -4.70 -15.18
N ASP A 138 6.26 -5.84 -14.57
CA ASP A 138 4.98 -6.54 -14.77
C ASP A 138 3.86 -5.84 -13.96
N ARG A 139 3.22 -4.85 -14.60
CA ARG A 139 2.09 -4.08 -14.04
C ARG A 139 0.92 -4.96 -13.59
N SER A 140 0.70 -6.09 -14.25
CA SER A 140 -0.36 -7.03 -13.87
C SER A 140 -0.05 -7.76 -12.56
N ALA A 141 1.23 -8.04 -12.30
CA ALA A 141 1.70 -8.62 -11.06
C ALA A 141 1.71 -7.60 -9.91
N PHE A 142 2.16 -6.36 -10.16
CA PHE A 142 2.10 -5.26 -9.19
C PHE A 142 0.67 -5.08 -8.68
N LEU A 143 -0.26 -4.87 -9.61
CA LEU A 143 -1.66 -4.62 -9.30
C LEU A 143 -2.31 -5.80 -8.58
N SER A 144 -1.95 -7.05 -8.92
CA SER A 144 -2.42 -8.24 -8.21
C SER A 144 -2.04 -8.25 -6.72
N ASN A 145 -0.83 -7.84 -6.37
CA ASN A 145 -0.42 -7.80 -4.96
C ASN A 145 -1.16 -6.72 -4.19
N THR A 146 -1.32 -5.53 -4.78
CA THR A 146 -2.14 -4.47 -4.16
C THR A 146 -3.60 -4.90 -4.02
N TRP A 147 -4.15 -5.65 -5.00
CA TRP A 147 -5.54 -6.12 -4.95
C TRP A 147 -5.81 -7.10 -3.81
N LYS A 148 -4.83 -7.91 -3.42
CA LYS A 148 -4.97 -8.87 -2.30
C LYS A 148 -5.19 -8.19 -0.96
N LEU A 149 -4.77 -6.94 -0.80
CA LEU A 149 -4.88 -6.18 0.44
C LEU A 149 -6.25 -5.50 0.60
N LEU A 150 -7.06 -5.44 -0.46
CA LEU A 150 -8.38 -4.80 -0.40
C LEU A 150 -9.31 -5.35 0.70
N PRO A 151 -9.40 -6.68 0.93
CA PRO A 151 -10.26 -7.23 1.99
C PRO A 151 -9.78 -6.90 3.42
N GLU A 152 -8.52 -6.52 3.60
CA GLU A 152 -7.97 -6.16 4.92
C GLU A 152 -8.58 -4.85 5.42
N SER A 153 -8.77 -3.87 4.51
CA SER A 153 -9.35 -2.56 4.81
C SER A 153 -10.85 -2.45 4.48
N ASN A 154 -11.45 -3.42 3.80
CA ASN A 154 -12.86 -3.43 3.40
C ASN A 154 -13.55 -4.72 3.86
N VAL A 155 -14.24 -4.64 5.00
CA VAL A 155 -14.86 -5.80 5.66
C VAL A 155 -15.88 -6.52 4.78
N ALA A 156 -16.64 -5.77 3.98
CA ALA A 156 -17.63 -6.31 3.05
C ALA A 156 -17.03 -7.31 2.06
N LEU A 157 -15.83 -7.02 1.55
CA LEU A 157 -15.15 -7.89 0.56
C LEU A 157 -14.64 -9.21 1.16
N ARG A 158 -14.74 -9.39 2.49
CA ARG A 158 -14.44 -10.66 3.16
C ARG A 158 -15.63 -11.62 3.12
N GLN A 159 -16.82 -11.13 2.78
CA GLN A 159 -18.04 -11.93 2.68
C GLN A 159 -18.14 -12.61 1.31
N ASN A 160 -18.85 -13.73 1.25
CA ASN A 160 -19.11 -14.44 0.00
C ASN A 160 -20.05 -13.68 -0.95
N VAL A 161 -20.89 -12.82 -0.38
CA VAL A 161 -21.83 -11.95 -1.10
C VAL A 161 -21.55 -10.53 -0.65
N HIS A 162 -21.36 -9.64 -1.62
CA HIS A 162 -21.21 -8.21 -1.40
C HIS A 162 -21.95 -7.46 -2.51
N TYR A 163 -22.35 -6.24 -2.19
CA TYR A 163 -23.18 -5.40 -3.04
C TYR A 163 -22.32 -4.55 -3.98
N ILE A 164 -22.95 -4.01 -5.03
CA ILE A 164 -22.28 -3.13 -5.98
C ILE A 164 -21.73 -1.89 -5.26
N SER A 165 -22.52 -1.31 -4.35
CA SER A 165 -22.12 -0.16 -3.54
C SER A 165 -20.83 -0.42 -2.75
N GLU A 166 -20.70 -1.59 -2.12
CA GLU A 166 -19.56 -1.96 -1.29
C GLU A 166 -18.28 -2.13 -2.11
N LEU A 167 -18.38 -2.74 -3.30
CA LEU A 167 -17.22 -2.84 -4.21
C LEU A 167 -16.85 -1.48 -4.79
N ALA A 168 -17.84 -0.66 -5.18
CA ALA A 168 -17.63 0.69 -5.68
C ALA A 168 -16.92 1.56 -4.62
N PHE A 169 -17.30 1.43 -3.35
CA PHE A 169 -16.64 2.10 -2.23
C PHE A 169 -15.16 1.71 -2.11
N ALA A 170 -14.88 0.41 -2.17
CA ALA A 170 -13.53 -0.12 -2.07
C ALA A 170 -12.66 0.38 -3.24
N MET A 171 -13.20 0.40 -4.46
CA MET A 171 -12.52 0.96 -5.64
C MET A 171 -12.25 2.46 -5.48
N LYS A 172 -13.23 3.23 -4.99
CA LYS A 172 -13.08 4.68 -4.73
C LYS A 172 -11.98 4.94 -3.72
N LYS A 173 -11.95 4.21 -2.60
CA LYS A 173 -10.89 4.32 -1.58
C LYS A 173 -9.52 4.02 -2.16
N MET A 174 -9.41 2.94 -2.94
CA MET A 174 -8.15 2.53 -3.53
C MET A 174 -7.67 3.51 -4.61
N ALA A 175 -8.57 4.05 -5.42
CA ALA A 175 -8.26 5.14 -6.34
C ALA A 175 -7.78 6.40 -5.59
N GLY A 176 -8.40 6.72 -4.45
CA GLY A 176 -7.97 7.79 -3.56
C GLY A 176 -6.57 7.56 -2.99
N PHE A 177 -6.27 6.34 -2.56
CA PHE A 177 -4.93 5.95 -2.09
C PHE A 177 -3.88 6.17 -3.18
N PHE A 178 -4.07 5.60 -4.38
CA PHE A 178 -3.13 5.81 -5.50
C PHE A 178 -2.99 7.26 -5.91
N ALA A 179 -4.06 8.06 -5.87
CA ALA A 179 -4.01 9.48 -6.17
C ALA A 179 -3.23 10.31 -5.13
N PHE A 180 -3.13 9.83 -3.89
CA PHE A 180 -2.39 10.49 -2.81
C PHE A 180 -0.92 10.07 -2.74
N LEU A 181 -0.58 8.88 -3.26
CA LEU A 181 0.81 8.39 -3.24
C LEU A 181 1.75 9.32 -4.01
N ASN A 182 2.85 9.69 -3.36
CA ASN A 182 3.95 10.38 -4.00
C ASN A 182 5.07 9.36 -4.33
N PRO A 183 5.41 9.12 -5.61
CA PRO A 183 6.45 8.19 -6.01
C PRO A 183 7.81 8.47 -5.34
N GLU A 184 8.13 9.75 -5.12
CA GLU A 184 9.38 10.20 -4.49
C GLU A 184 9.50 9.81 -3.00
N THR A 185 8.46 9.19 -2.43
CA THR A 185 8.43 8.75 -1.02
C THR A 185 8.46 7.23 -0.84
N ILE A 186 8.67 6.49 -1.92
CA ILE A 186 8.62 5.02 -1.92
C ILE A 186 10.01 4.44 -1.68
N TYR A 187 11.01 5.01 -2.34
CA TYR A 187 12.39 4.52 -2.28
C TYR A 187 13.32 5.62 -1.78
N TYR A 188 14.28 5.23 -0.95
CA TYR A 188 15.30 6.15 -0.43
C TYR A 188 16.70 5.58 -0.57
N SER A 189 17.66 6.47 -0.79
CA SER A 189 19.09 6.19 -0.60
C SER A 189 19.63 7.08 0.51
N PHE A 190 20.78 6.72 1.07
CA PHE A 190 21.45 7.54 2.07
C PHE A 190 22.96 7.54 1.83
N ARG A 191 23.50 8.69 1.39
CA ARG A 191 24.95 8.91 1.20
C ARG A 191 25.63 7.80 0.39
N ASP A 192 24.94 7.30 -0.63
CA ASP A 192 25.42 6.26 -1.54
C ASP A 192 25.00 6.66 -2.97
N PRO A 193 25.94 7.17 -3.79
CA PRO A 193 25.64 7.59 -5.16
C PRO A 193 25.18 6.46 -6.08
N GLU A 194 25.64 5.22 -5.85
CA GLU A 194 25.23 4.07 -6.65
C GLU A 194 23.78 3.69 -6.31
N ALA A 195 23.44 3.66 -5.02
CA ALA A 195 22.07 3.43 -4.57
C ALA A 195 21.12 4.56 -5.02
N GLU A 196 21.58 5.81 -5.06
CA GLU A 196 20.77 6.95 -5.53
C GLU A 196 20.35 6.79 -7.01
N ALA A 197 21.26 6.35 -7.88
CA ALA A 197 20.92 6.05 -9.28
C ALA A 197 19.86 4.94 -9.40
N ILE A 198 19.98 3.88 -8.60
CA ILE A 198 18.99 2.78 -8.57
C ILE A 198 17.63 3.28 -8.07
N VAL A 199 17.62 4.11 -7.02
CA VAL A 199 16.39 4.70 -6.46
C VAL A 199 15.67 5.56 -7.48
N GLN A 200 16.39 6.35 -8.29
CA GLN A 200 15.79 7.15 -9.36
C GLN A 200 15.09 6.29 -10.42
N GLU A 201 15.73 5.19 -10.85
CA GLU A 201 15.12 4.24 -11.80
C GLU A 201 13.86 3.59 -11.20
N LYS A 202 13.96 3.09 -9.96
CA LYS A 202 12.83 2.47 -9.26
C LYS A 202 11.67 3.44 -9.06
N THR A 203 11.97 4.70 -8.77
CA THR A 203 10.96 5.77 -8.60
C THR A 203 10.23 6.06 -9.91
N ALA A 204 10.93 6.04 -11.05
CA ALA A 204 10.30 6.19 -12.35
C ALA A 204 9.32 5.03 -12.67
N GLU A 205 9.71 3.78 -12.40
CA GLU A 205 8.79 2.64 -12.58
C GLU A 205 7.62 2.68 -11.59
N ALA A 206 7.86 3.07 -10.33
CA ALA A 206 6.81 3.22 -9.34
C ALA A 206 5.78 4.28 -9.72
N LYS A 207 6.24 5.43 -10.24
CA LYS A 207 5.37 6.46 -10.80
C LYS A 207 4.48 5.89 -11.90
N ARG A 208 5.09 5.17 -12.85
CA ARG A 208 4.35 4.57 -13.97
C ARG A 208 3.34 3.53 -13.49
N ASN A 209 3.69 2.70 -12.52
CA ASN A 209 2.80 1.73 -11.90
C ASN A 209 1.62 2.39 -11.15
N ILE A 210 1.87 3.47 -10.41
CA ILE A 210 0.84 4.26 -9.74
C ILE A 210 -0.11 4.89 -10.75
N ASP A 211 0.41 5.54 -11.78
CA ASP A 211 -0.40 6.21 -12.80
C ASP A 211 -1.29 5.22 -13.56
N THR A 212 -0.73 4.10 -14.01
CA THR A 212 -1.48 3.02 -14.68
C THR A 212 -2.53 2.42 -13.74
N SER A 213 -2.18 2.18 -12.47
CA SER A 213 -3.13 1.62 -11.49
C SER A 213 -4.25 2.58 -11.15
N LEU A 214 -3.96 3.88 -11.02
CA LEU A 214 -4.97 4.90 -10.77
C LEU A 214 -5.99 4.97 -11.90
N THR A 215 -5.53 5.00 -13.15
CA THR A 215 -6.43 5.01 -14.32
C THR A 215 -7.24 3.72 -14.40
N TYR A 216 -6.60 2.57 -14.22
CA TYR A 216 -7.29 1.27 -14.14
C TYR A 216 -8.40 1.26 -13.07
N MET A 217 -8.11 1.74 -11.87
CA MET A 217 -9.08 1.83 -10.77
C MET A 217 -10.26 2.74 -11.12
N ARG A 218 -9.97 3.89 -11.74
CA ARG A 218 -11.02 4.82 -12.21
C ARG A 218 -11.91 4.19 -13.28
N CYS A 219 -11.34 3.44 -14.23
CA CYS A 219 -12.12 2.72 -15.23
C CYS A 219 -13.05 1.68 -14.58
N LYS A 220 -12.53 0.87 -13.64
CA LYS A 220 -13.36 -0.08 -12.88
C LYS A 220 -14.45 0.64 -12.08
N TYR A 221 -14.11 1.74 -11.42
CA TYR A 221 -15.06 2.50 -10.62
C TYR A 221 -16.18 3.12 -11.47
N LEU A 222 -15.86 3.63 -12.67
CA LEU A 222 -16.86 4.10 -13.63
C LEU A 222 -17.78 2.97 -14.09
N ALA A 223 -17.22 1.80 -14.42
CA ALA A 223 -18.02 0.63 -14.79
C ALA A 223 -18.98 0.21 -13.67
N LEU A 224 -18.51 0.20 -12.42
CA LEU A 224 -19.35 -0.08 -11.24
C LEU A 224 -20.41 1.00 -11.02
N SER A 225 -20.12 2.26 -11.34
CA SER A 225 -21.10 3.35 -11.23
C SER A 225 -22.22 3.20 -12.25
N VAL A 226 -21.90 2.75 -13.47
CA VAL A 226 -22.92 2.40 -14.48
C VAL A 226 -23.77 1.23 -14.00
N LEU A 227 -23.14 0.17 -13.50
CA LEU A 227 -23.85 -0.98 -12.92
C LEU A 227 -24.77 -0.56 -11.77
N SER A 228 -24.29 0.29 -10.87
CA SER A 228 -25.07 0.83 -9.77
C SER A 228 -26.28 1.62 -10.25
N ALA A 229 -26.13 2.45 -11.28
CA ALA A 229 -27.25 3.19 -11.85
C ALA A 229 -28.32 2.25 -12.46
N VAL A 230 -27.90 1.18 -13.14
CA VAL A 230 -28.81 0.16 -13.67
C VAL A 230 -29.54 -0.56 -12.53
N ALA A 231 -28.81 -0.98 -11.48
CA ALA A 231 -29.39 -1.62 -10.30
C ALA A 231 -30.45 -0.71 -9.64
N GLU A 232 -30.11 0.55 -9.40
CA GLU A 232 -31.01 1.54 -8.79
C GLU A 232 -32.30 1.73 -9.61
N LEU A 233 -32.19 1.85 -10.94
CA LEU A 233 -33.34 1.96 -11.84
C LEU A 233 -34.22 0.69 -11.85
N SER A 234 -33.64 -0.46 -11.52
CA SER A 234 -34.32 -1.77 -11.59
C SER A 234 -34.92 -2.24 -10.25
N GLY A 235 -34.50 -1.67 -9.12
CA GLY A 235 -34.97 -2.11 -7.80
C GLY A 235 -34.10 -1.77 -6.60
N GLY A 236 -33.01 -1.01 -6.78
CA GLY A 236 -32.09 -0.63 -5.70
C GLY A 236 -30.75 -1.38 -5.73
N ASP A 237 -29.90 -1.14 -4.74
CA ASP A 237 -28.60 -1.81 -4.61
C ASP A 237 -28.77 -3.34 -4.56
N ALA A 238 -27.88 -4.05 -5.26
CA ALA A 238 -28.00 -5.48 -5.51
C ALA A 238 -26.65 -6.20 -5.36
N PRO A 239 -26.66 -7.51 -5.07
CA PRO A 239 -25.46 -8.34 -5.12
C PRO A 239 -24.80 -8.26 -6.50
N ILE A 240 -23.48 -8.08 -6.53
CA ILE A 240 -22.75 -7.91 -7.80
C ILE A 240 -22.86 -9.13 -8.73
N SER A 241 -23.05 -10.33 -8.16
CA SER A 241 -23.22 -11.56 -8.92
C SER A 241 -24.46 -11.57 -9.81
N PHE A 242 -25.48 -10.73 -9.54
CA PHE A 242 -26.64 -10.60 -10.42
C PHE A 242 -26.29 -10.02 -11.80
N PHE A 243 -25.20 -9.25 -11.88
CA PHE A 243 -24.76 -8.60 -13.11
C PHE A 243 -23.53 -9.27 -13.72
N MET A 244 -22.59 -9.73 -12.89
CA MET A 244 -21.35 -10.34 -13.36
C MET A 244 -21.46 -11.86 -13.55
N GLY A 245 -22.60 -12.45 -13.17
CA GLY A 245 -22.80 -13.89 -13.11
C GLY A 245 -22.34 -14.48 -11.78
N ASP A 246 -22.84 -15.68 -11.50
CA ASP A 246 -22.36 -16.48 -10.37
C ASP A 246 -21.02 -17.11 -10.73
N ARG A 247 -20.19 -17.35 -9.72
CA ARG A 247 -19.04 -18.23 -9.89
C ARG A 247 -19.54 -19.59 -10.37
N PRO A 248 -18.80 -20.29 -11.26
CA PRO A 248 -19.19 -21.62 -11.68
C PRO A 248 -19.23 -22.56 -10.46
N ILE A 249 -20.42 -22.72 -9.88
CA ILE A 249 -20.69 -23.75 -8.90
C ILE A 249 -20.66 -25.04 -9.71
N THR A 250 -19.80 -25.98 -9.32
CA THR A 250 -19.54 -27.27 -9.96
C THR A 250 -20.78 -28.15 -10.22
N HIS A 251 -21.98 -27.72 -9.79
CA HIS A 251 -23.25 -28.43 -9.93
C HIS A 251 -24.44 -27.56 -10.41
N ALA A 252 -24.21 -26.32 -10.89
CA ALA A 252 -25.29 -25.51 -11.44
C ALA A 252 -25.73 -26.01 -12.83
N ARG A 253 -27.03 -26.29 -13.01
CA ARG A 253 -27.62 -26.82 -14.25
C ARG A 253 -27.74 -25.81 -15.39
N SER A 254 -27.54 -24.51 -15.13
CA SER A 254 -27.62 -23.43 -16.11
C SER A 254 -26.47 -22.45 -15.90
N LYS A 255 -25.82 -22.03 -16.98
CA LYS A 255 -24.88 -20.91 -16.98
C LYS A 255 -25.65 -19.64 -16.57
N SER A 256 -25.24 -18.93 -15.53
CA SER A 256 -25.77 -17.61 -15.22
C SER A 256 -25.39 -16.67 -16.36
N MET A 257 -26.38 -16.00 -16.96
CA MET A 257 -26.11 -14.94 -17.93
C MET A 257 -25.44 -13.77 -17.22
N ASN A 258 -24.48 -13.13 -17.88
CA ASN A 258 -23.84 -11.91 -17.37
C ASN A 258 -24.33 -10.69 -18.18
N LEU A 259 -24.18 -9.49 -17.65
CA LEU A 259 -24.61 -8.27 -18.34
C LEU A 259 -23.85 -8.09 -19.67
N GLU A 260 -22.60 -8.52 -19.70
CA GLU A 260 -21.71 -8.41 -20.86
C GLU A 260 -22.22 -9.17 -22.09
N GLU A 261 -22.96 -10.28 -21.90
CA GLU A 261 -23.61 -11.03 -22.98
C GLU A 261 -24.73 -10.23 -23.69
N PHE A 262 -25.17 -9.12 -23.10
CA PHE A 262 -26.21 -8.24 -23.66
C PHE A 262 -25.67 -6.91 -24.21
N LEU A 263 -24.35 -6.68 -24.12
CA LEU A 263 -23.73 -5.43 -24.55
C LEU A 263 -22.84 -5.69 -25.78
N ASP A 264 -23.00 -4.88 -26.82
CA ASP A 264 -22.05 -4.84 -27.95
C ASP A 264 -20.75 -4.19 -27.48
N MET A 265 -19.86 -5.01 -26.93
CA MET A 265 -18.60 -4.53 -26.37
C MET A 265 -17.51 -4.45 -27.43
N GLU A 266 -17.19 -3.22 -27.84
CA GLU A 266 -15.97 -2.92 -28.57
C GLU A 266 -14.84 -2.54 -27.60
N HIS A 267 -13.69 -3.17 -27.75
CA HIS A 267 -12.50 -2.91 -26.95
C HIS A 267 -11.38 -2.24 -27.77
N GLU A 268 -11.64 -1.99 -29.06
CA GLU A 268 -10.74 -1.21 -29.90
C GLU A 268 -10.90 0.28 -29.59
N PRO A 269 -9.82 1.00 -29.26
CA PRO A 269 -9.90 2.41 -28.95
C PRO A 269 -10.41 3.23 -30.12
N ALA A 270 -11.35 4.15 -29.86
CA ALA A 270 -11.85 5.05 -30.88
C ALA A 270 -10.71 5.92 -31.43
N LYS A 271 -10.77 6.22 -32.73
CA LYS A 271 -9.71 6.95 -33.44
C LYS A 271 -9.50 8.34 -32.83
N GLY A 272 -8.23 8.68 -32.61
CA GLY A 272 -7.84 10.01 -32.13
C GLY A 272 -7.85 10.18 -30.61
N LEU A 273 -8.23 9.15 -29.84
CA LEU A 273 -8.16 9.18 -28.39
C LEU A 273 -6.74 8.89 -27.87
N LYS A 274 -6.38 9.55 -26.77
CA LYS A 274 -5.23 9.19 -25.96
C LYS A 274 -5.65 8.10 -24.97
N PHE A 275 -4.87 7.03 -24.92
CA PHE A 275 -5.06 5.96 -23.97
C PHE A 275 -3.73 5.30 -23.63
N ASP A 276 -3.67 4.78 -22.42
CA ASP A 276 -2.63 3.91 -21.91
C ASP A 276 -2.91 2.46 -22.32
N LYS A 277 -2.02 1.89 -23.14
CA LYS A 277 -2.10 0.50 -23.60
C LYS A 277 -2.05 -0.49 -22.46
N ASP A 278 -1.29 -0.20 -21.40
CA ASP A 278 -1.18 -1.09 -20.25
C ASP A 278 -2.50 -1.15 -19.48
N VAL A 279 -3.18 -0.01 -19.33
CA VAL A 279 -4.51 0.06 -18.71
C VAL A 279 -5.52 -0.75 -19.50
N LEU A 280 -5.60 -0.54 -20.81
CA LEU A 280 -6.55 -1.26 -21.66
C LEU A 280 -6.29 -2.77 -21.61
N LYS A 281 -5.02 -3.17 -21.72
CA LYS A 281 -4.61 -4.57 -21.59
C LYS A 281 -5.04 -5.17 -20.25
N LEU A 282 -4.82 -4.46 -19.13
CA LEU A 282 -5.24 -4.91 -17.81
C LEU A 282 -6.76 -5.05 -17.68
N LEU A 283 -7.54 -4.16 -18.31
CA LEU A 283 -9.00 -4.25 -18.29
C LEU A 283 -9.50 -5.45 -19.12
N CYS A 284 -8.90 -5.69 -20.29
CA CYS A 284 -9.28 -6.78 -21.19
C CYS A 284 -8.79 -8.17 -20.73
N GLU A 285 -7.50 -8.31 -20.45
CA GLU A 285 -6.86 -9.60 -20.16
C GLU A 285 -6.98 -9.97 -18.67
N GLY A 286 -6.97 -8.94 -17.82
CA GLY A 286 -7.09 -9.02 -16.38
C GLY A 286 -5.76 -9.00 -15.63
N ARG A 287 -5.85 -8.99 -14.31
CA ARG A 287 -4.70 -9.10 -13.40
C ARG A 287 -4.10 -10.52 -13.43
N LYS A 288 -2.84 -10.66 -13.01
CA LYS A 288 -2.10 -11.94 -13.03
C LYS A 288 -2.70 -12.99 -12.10
N LEU A 289 -3.16 -12.57 -10.93
CA LEU A 289 -3.74 -13.42 -9.90
C LEU A 289 -5.23 -13.10 -9.71
N GLU A 290 -5.99 -14.16 -9.45
CA GLU A 290 -7.41 -14.08 -9.13
C GLU A 290 -7.65 -13.78 -7.66
N THR A 291 -8.76 -13.10 -7.39
CA THR A 291 -9.20 -12.74 -6.02
C THR A 291 -10.59 -13.28 -5.76
N LYS A 292 -10.89 -13.59 -4.50
CA LYS A 292 -12.17 -14.21 -4.13
C LYS A 292 -13.39 -13.29 -4.21
N PHE A 293 -13.20 -11.98 -4.37
CA PHE A 293 -14.28 -10.99 -4.29
C PHE A 293 -14.49 -10.19 -5.59
N ASP A 294 -13.73 -10.47 -6.66
CA ASP A 294 -13.80 -9.67 -7.89
C ASP A 294 -13.32 -10.50 -9.09
N GLU A 295 -13.84 -10.18 -10.27
CA GLU A 295 -13.34 -10.72 -11.53
C GLU A 295 -12.06 -9.99 -11.98
N LYS A 296 -11.10 -10.77 -12.48
CA LYS A 296 -9.79 -10.22 -12.87
C LYS A 296 -9.88 -9.25 -14.05
N ARG A 297 -10.87 -9.46 -14.92
CA ARG A 297 -11.16 -8.62 -16.09
C ARG A 297 -12.21 -7.57 -15.74
N SER A 298 -12.25 -6.51 -16.53
CA SER A 298 -13.34 -5.54 -16.50
C SER A 298 -13.76 -5.19 -17.92
N PRO A 299 -14.49 -6.06 -18.61
CA PRO A 299 -14.91 -5.83 -20.00
C PRO A 299 -15.74 -4.55 -20.17
N LEU A 300 -16.69 -4.26 -19.26
CA LEU A 300 -17.40 -2.97 -19.28
C LEU A 300 -16.43 -1.79 -19.08
N GLY A 301 -15.46 -1.91 -18.16
CA GLY A 301 -14.43 -0.89 -17.97
C GLY A 301 -13.54 -0.70 -19.20
N ALA A 302 -13.17 -1.80 -19.88
CA ALA A 302 -12.40 -1.78 -21.12
C ALA A 302 -13.19 -1.10 -22.25
N ASN A 303 -14.48 -1.44 -22.40
CA ASN A 303 -15.35 -0.83 -23.38
C ASN A 303 -15.49 0.68 -23.16
N LEU A 304 -15.82 1.11 -21.93
CA LEU A 304 -15.88 2.53 -21.59
C LEU A 304 -14.56 3.23 -21.90
N TYR A 305 -13.44 2.66 -21.45
CA TYR A 305 -12.12 3.25 -21.65
C TYR A 305 -11.73 3.38 -23.14
N ALA A 306 -12.06 2.37 -23.95
CA ALA A 306 -11.85 2.40 -25.39
C ALA A 306 -12.63 3.55 -26.08
N HIS A 307 -13.79 3.94 -25.55
CA HIS A 307 -14.62 5.00 -26.13
C HIS A 307 -14.33 6.41 -25.62
N ILE A 308 -13.79 6.54 -24.40
CA ILE A 308 -13.62 7.86 -23.76
C ILE A 308 -12.15 8.24 -23.53
N GLY A 309 -11.23 7.27 -23.54
CA GLY A 309 -9.80 7.50 -23.34
C GLY A 309 -9.43 8.08 -21.97
N ASP A 310 -8.18 8.51 -21.81
CA ASP A 310 -7.65 9.04 -20.55
C ASP A 310 -8.39 10.30 -20.08
N ASP A 311 -8.59 11.23 -21.01
CA ASP A 311 -9.25 12.52 -20.74
C ASP A 311 -10.73 12.29 -20.35
N GLY A 312 -11.43 11.40 -21.07
CA GLY A 312 -12.82 11.08 -20.77
C GLY A 312 -13.00 10.36 -19.44
N VAL A 313 -12.06 9.48 -19.03
CA VAL A 313 -12.08 8.88 -17.68
C VAL A 313 -11.91 9.96 -16.61
N LYS A 314 -10.93 10.85 -16.80
CA LYS A 314 -10.66 11.95 -15.86
C LYS A 314 -11.85 12.89 -15.71
N GLU A 315 -12.54 13.20 -16.81
CA GLU A 315 -13.74 14.03 -16.78
C GLU A 315 -14.95 13.31 -16.20
N SER A 316 -15.11 12.02 -16.48
CA SER A 316 -16.30 11.26 -16.08
C SER A 316 -16.29 10.88 -14.61
N ILE A 317 -15.12 10.79 -13.97
CA ILE A 317 -14.99 10.31 -12.59
C ILE A 317 -15.77 11.17 -11.57
N LYS A 318 -16.01 12.45 -11.87
CA LYS A 318 -16.82 13.33 -11.01
C LYS A 318 -18.31 12.96 -10.98
N TYR A 319 -18.76 12.22 -12.00
CA TYR A 319 -20.13 11.69 -12.09
C TYR A 319 -20.22 10.25 -11.61
N ALA A 320 -19.10 9.63 -11.21
CA ALA A 320 -19.11 8.30 -10.61
C ALA A 320 -19.87 8.38 -9.29
N VAL A 321 -21.11 7.88 -9.29
CA VAL A 321 -21.97 7.93 -8.12
C VAL A 321 -21.65 6.75 -7.21
N HIS A 322 -21.65 7.05 -5.92
CA HIS A 322 -21.73 6.04 -4.88
C HIS A 322 -23.17 6.07 -4.36
N PRO A 323 -23.98 5.02 -4.56
CA PRO A 323 -25.29 4.92 -3.92
C PRO A 323 -25.14 4.88 -2.39
#